data_AF-A0A7G8H041-F1
#
_entry.id   AF-A0A7G8H041-F1
#
_cell.length_a   1.000
_cell.length_b   1.000
_cell.length_c   1.000
_cell.angle_alpha   90.00
_cell.angle_beta   90.00
_cell.angle_gamma   90.00
#
_symmetry.space_group_name_H-M   'P 1'
#
loop_
_entity.id
_entity.type
_entity.pdbx_description
1 polymer ?
#
loop_
_entity_poly.entity_id
_entity_poly.type
_entity_poly.pdbx_seq_one_letter_code
_entity_poly.pdbx_strand_id
1 'polypeptide(L)' 'MYCVERDNGPDQWARETCFQTEFKAFVHARTKSLATGNTYRVLFSSPSITGEVLRVSKGKALLDADDQLVG' A
#
# COMPACT_ATOMS: atom_id res chain seq x y z
N MET A 1 3.33 4.84 11.65
CA MET A 1 3.28 3.40 11.28
C MET A 1 2.75 3.28 9.88
N TYR A 2 3.16 2.28 9.12
CA TYR A 2 2.74 2.04 7.75
C TYR A 2 1.94 0.74 7.68
N CYS A 3 0.65 0.83 7.47
CA CYS A 3 -0.25 -0.32 7.43
C CYS A 3 -0.54 -0.75 5.99
N VAL A 4 -0.37 -2.03 5.72
CA VAL A 4 -0.71 -2.64 4.43
C VAL A 4 -2.14 -3.12 4.50
N GLU A 5 -2.95 -2.71 3.53
CA GLU A 5 -4.32 -3.19 3.36
C GLU A 5 -4.47 -3.85 2.00
N ARG A 6 -5.22 -4.96 1.96
CA ARG A 6 -5.53 -5.71 0.76
C ARG A 6 -6.91 -5.33 0.25
N ASP A 7 -7.03 -5.16 -1.06
CA ASP A 7 -8.30 -5.01 -1.74
C ASP A 7 -9.13 -6.31 -1.65
N ASN A 8 -10.34 -6.18 -1.12
CA ASN A 8 -11.32 -7.25 -0.94
C ASN A 8 -12.57 -7.06 -1.81
N GLY A 9 -12.58 -6.06 -2.70
CA GLY A 9 -13.75 -5.70 -3.50
C GLY A 9 -14.19 -4.25 -3.25
N PRO A 10 -15.38 -3.87 -3.74
CA PRO A 10 -15.80 -2.46 -3.78
C PRO A 10 -15.78 -1.83 -2.38
N ASP A 11 -14.87 -0.85 -2.23
CA ASP A 11 -14.58 -0.09 -1.01
C ASP A 11 -14.22 -0.91 0.25
N GLN A 12 -13.87 -2.19 0.07
CA GLN A 12 -13.48 -3.06 1.17
C GLN A 12 -11.97 -3.28 1.16
N TRP A 13 -11.30 -2.69 2.15
CA TRP A 13 -9.88 -2.87 2.38
C TRP A 13 -9.66 -3.59 3.71
N ALA A 14 -8.99 -4.73 3.65
CA ALA A 14 -8.64 -5.50 4.85
C ALA A 14 -7.19 -5.22 5.25
N ARG A 15 -7.01 -4.65 6.44
CA ARG A 15 -5.68 -4.45 7.02
C ARG A 15 -5.03 -5.79 7.34
N GLU A 16 -3.85 -6.03 6.78
CA GLU A 16 -3.09 -7.27 7.01
C GLU A 16 -2.04 -7.09 8.11
N THR A 17 -1.17 -6.08 7.97
CA THR A 17 -0.03 -5.88 8.86
C THR A 17 0.45 -4.44 8.81
N CYS A 18 1.02 -3.96 9.92
CA CYS A 18 1.67 -2.65 9.97
C CYS A 18 3.17 -2.78 10.26
N PHE A 19 3.95 -1.90 9.64
CA PHE A 19 5.39 -1.82 9.73
C PHE A 19 5.82 -0.45 10.26
N GLN A 20 7.02 -0.39 10.83
CA GLN A 20 7.60 0.88 11.29
C GLN A 20 8.04 1.78 10.13
N THR A 21 8.44 1.19 9.00
CA THR A 21 8.97 1.93 7.84
C THR A 21 8.13 1.68 6.60
N GLU A 22 8.05 2.70 5.74
CA GLU A 22 7.37 2.65 4.45
C GLU A 22 7.95 1.55 3.55
N PHE A 23 9.29 1.49 3.48
CA PHE A 23 9.99 0.50 2.66
C PHE A 23 9.62 -0.94 3.01
N LYS A 24 9.50 -1.28 4.30
CA LYS A 24 9.09 -2.63 4.73
C LYS A 24 7.65 -2.92 4.32
N ALA A 25 6.75 -1.95 4.49
CA ALA A 25 5.36 -2.07 4.06
C ALA A 25 5.25 -2.25 2.54
N PHE A 26 6.03 -1.49 1.77
CA PHE A 26 6.09 -1.59 0.31
C PHE A 26 6.60 -2.96 -0.14
N VAL A 27 7.73 -3.44 0.39
CA VAL A 27 8.29 -4.76 0.03
C VAL A 27 7.28 -5.87 0.33
N HIS A 28 6.57 -5.78 1.46
CA HIS A 28 5.52 -6.73 1.82
C HIS A 28 4.35 -6.70 0.83
N ALA A 29 3.78 -5.52 0.58
CA ALA A 29 2.68 -5.31 -0.38
C ALA A 29 3.07 -5.76 -1.80
N ARG A 30 4.29 -5.45 -2.24
CA ARG A 30 4.85 -5.89 -3.53
C ARG A 30 4.93 -7.40 -3.64
N THR A 31 5.48 -8.05 -2.62
CA THR A 31 5.63 -9.52 -2.59
C THR A 31 4.25 -10.20 -2.62
N LYS A 32 3.31 -9.69 -1.83
CA LYS A 32 1.95 -10.24 -1.73
C LYS A 32 1.12 -10.00 -3.00
N SER A 33 1.20 -8.81 -3.59
CA SER A 33 0.51 -8.49 -4.86
C SER A 33 1.01 -9.36 -6.01
N LEU A 34 2.30 -9.70 -6.05
CA LEU A 34 2.85 -10.65 -7.02
C LEU A 34 2.34 -12.08 -6.79
N ALA A 35 2.32 -12.53 -5.52
CA ALA A 35 1.94 -13.90 -5.19
C ALA A 35 0.44 -14.17 -5.35
N THR A 36 -0.41 -13.19 -5.06
CA THR A 36 -1.88 -13.36 -5.02
C THR A 36 -2.60 -12.75 -6.21
N GLY A 37 -1.95 -11.86 -6.96
CA GLY A 37 -2.60 -11.06 -8.01
C GLY A 37 -3.53 -9.97 -7.50
N ASN A 38 -3.68 -9.81 -6.18
CA ASN A 38 -4.52 -8.78 -5.57
C ASN A 38 -3.83 -7.42 -5.55
N THR A 39 -4.64 -6.36 -5.45
CA THR A 39 -4.18 -5.01 -5.21
C THR A 39 -4.02 -4.77 -3.70
N TYR A 40 -2.96 -4.07 -3.34
CA TYR A 40 -2.64 -3.68 -1.99
C TYR A 40 -2.44 -2.18 -1.92
N ARG A 41 -2.74 -1.56 -0.78
CA ARG A 41 -2.38 -0.16 -0.51
C ARG A 41 -1.58 -0.08 0.77
N VAL A 42 -0.66 0.87 0.83
CA VAL A 42 0.08 1.20 2.05
C VAL A 42 -0.44 2.53 2.56
N LEU A 43 -0.92 2.52 3.79
CA LEU A 43 -1.40 3.70 4.51
C LEU A 43 -0.36 4.13 5.54
N PHE A 44 -0.03 5.41 5.58
CA PHE A 44 0.60 6.01 6.74
C PHE A 44 -0.46 6.24 7.81
N SER A 45 -0.14 5.87 9.05
CA SER A 45 -0.99 6.06 10.21
C SER A 45 -0.17 6.65 11.36
N SER A 46 -0.62 7.81 11.81
CA SER A 46 -0.19 8.51 13.01
C SER A 46 -1.44 8.95 13.80
N PRO A 47 -1.31 9.32 15.09
CA PRO A 47 -2.45 9.71 15.92
C PRO A 47 -3.30 10.85 15.33
N SER A 48 -2.70 11.70 14.48
CA SER A 48 -3.34 12.89 13.95
C SER A 48 -3.62 12.83 12.44
N ILE A 49 -2.89 11.98 11.71
CA ILE A 49 -2.91 11.94 10.25
C ILE A 49 -2.88 10.48 9.78
N THR A 50 -3.83 10.14 8.91
CA THR A 50 -3.81 8.93 8.10
C THR A 50 -3.89 9.31 6.62
N GLY A 51 -3.07 8.68 5.79
CA GLY A 51 -3.07 8.94 4.35
C GLY A 51 -2.60 7.72 3.57
N GLU A 52 -3.10 7.56 2.34
CA GLU A 52 -2.56 6.59 1.40
C GLU A 52 -1.20 7.10 0.90
N VAL A 53 -0.18 6.25 1.00
CA VAL A 53 1.18 6.59 0.58
C VAL A 53 1.45 6.05 -0.81
N LEU A 54 0.98 4.83 -1.08
CA LEU A 54 1.14 4.18 -2.37
C LEU A 54 0.16 3.03 -2.51
N ARG A 55 -0.13 2.68 -3.76
CA ARG A 55 -0.88 1.48 -4.13
C ARG A 55 0.02 0.54 -4.92
N VAL A 56 -0.16 -0.76 -4.77
CA VAL A 56 0.65 -1.80 -5.41
C VAL A 56 -0.25 -2.84 -6.03
N SER A 57 -0.05 -3.11 -7.32
CA SER A 57 -0.76 -4.18 -8.02
C SER A 57 0.22 -4.92 -8.92
N LYS A 58 0.13 -6.27 -8.93
CA LYS A 58 0.99 -7.15 -9.72
C LYS A 58 2.49 -6.81 -9.58
N GLY A 59 2.93 -6.46 -8.37
CA GLY A 59 4.32 -6.11 -8.06
C GLY A 59 4.82 -4.74 -8.51
N LYS A 60 3.92 -3.89 -9.01
CA LYS A 60 4.21 -2.53 -9.45
C LYS A 60 3.50 -1.53 -8.55
N ALA A 61 4.19 -0.45 -8.18
CA ALA A 61 3.53 0.69 -7.59
C ALA A 61 2.62 1.33 -8.65
N LEU A 62 1.37 1.56 -8.28
CA LEU A 62 0.44 2.40 -9.02
C LEU A 62 0.65 3.81 -8.48
N LEU A 63 1.17 4.67 -9.34
CA LEU A 63 1.21 6.10 -9.11
C LEU A 63 -0.17 6.64 -9.43
N ASP A 64 -0.72 7.49 -8.56
CA ASP A 64 -1.90 8.24 -8.98
C ASP A 64 -1.49 9.20 -10.11
N ALA A 65 -2.45 9.65 -10.94
CA ALA A 65 -2.12 10.49 -12.11
C ALA A 65 -1.40 11.81 -11.73
N ASP A 66 -1.49 12.21 -10.46
CA ASP A 66 -0.87 13.40 -9.88
C ASP A 66 0.49 13.14 -9.19
N ASP A 67 0.94 11.88 -9.07
CA ASP A 67 2.23 11.56 -8.46
C ASP A 67 3.37 11.75 -9.47
N GLN A 68 3.90 12.98 -9.50
CA GLN A 68 5.08 13.31 -10.30
C GLN A 68 6.34 12.70 -9.67
N LEU A 69 6.96 11.74 -10.37
CA LEU A 69 8.28 11.22 -10.02
C LEU A 69 9.32 12.35 -10.17
N VAL A 70 9.70 12.96 -9.04
CA VAL A 70 10.90 13.81 -9.00
C VAL A 70 12.12 12.89 -8.88
N GLY A 71 12.91 12.85 -9.95
CA GLY A 71 14.17 12.10 -10.04
C GLY A 71 15.35 12.81 -9.40
#